data_AF-A0A3D5KRJ6-F1
#
_entry.id   AF-A0A3D5KRJ6-F1
#
_cell.length_a   1.000
_cell.length_b   1.000
_cell.length_c   1.000
_cell.angle_alpha   90.00
_cell.angle_beta   90.00
_cell.angle_gamma   90.00
#
_symmetry.space_group_name_H-M   'P 1'
#
loop_
_entity.id
_entity.type
_entity.pdbx_description
1 polymer ?
#
loop_
_entity_poly.entity_id
_entity_poly.type
_entity_poly.pdbx_seq_one_letter_code
_entity_poly.pdbx_strand_id
1 'polypeptide(L)'
;MKPLSLIAFVLMVSLPLHSQNRLESKIDSLIAHANYQQAIELIHSQATKSILLQNKEAEALMGSGKLIEAENILVKLSSDDPFTKAITQNNLGYLDLLKGRYDLAQDHLEKARDGLKESGKDNSKEGAKCFANLSLLYWSTGKFNQAEENGLIALQVRQT
;
A
#
# COMPACT_ATOMS: atom_id res chain seq x y z
N MET A 1 34.50 0.45 -30.75
CA MET A 1 33.68 1.05 -29.67
C MET A 1 33.33 -0.07 -28.70
N LYS A 2 33.78 0.02 -27.45
CA LYS A 2 33.81 -1.12 -26.50
C LYS A 2 32.42 -1.34 -25.84
N PRO A 3 31.83 -2.54 -25.91
CA PRO A 3 30.52 -2.87 -25.31
C PRO A 3 30.54 -2.96 -23.76
N LEU A 4 31.70 -2.82 -23.12
CA LEU A 4 31.85 -2.94 -21.66
C LEU A 4 31.10 -1.87 -20.84
N SER A 5 30.86 -0.68 -21.39
CA SER A 5 30.20 0.42 -20.67
C SER A 5 28.72 0.17 -20.41
N LEU A 6 28.02 -0.44 -21.37
CA LEU A 6 26.57 -0.68 -21.29
C LEU A 6 26.23 -1.80 -20.29
N ILE A 7 27.05 -2.86 -20.22
CA ILE A 7 26.84 -4.00 -19.32
C ILE A 7 27.05 -3.58 -17.86
N ALA A 8 28.06 -2.76 -17.56
CA ALA A 8 28.30 -2.24 -16.21
C ALA A 8 27.18 -1.32 -15.73
N PHE A 9 26.60 -0.51 -16.62
CA PHE A 9 25.46 0.35 -16.32
C PHE A 9 24.18 -0.46 -16.06
N VAL A 10 23.88 -1.46 -16.89
CA VAL A 10 22.73 -2.35 -16.69
C VAL A 10 22.86 -3.16 -15.39
N LEU A 11 24.06 -3.63 -15.03
CA LEU A 11 24.30 -4.31 -13.75
C LEU A 11 24.14 -3.39 -12.54
N MET A 12 24.65 -2.14 -12.61
CA MET A 12 24.50 -1.18 -11.51
C MET A 12 23.05 -0.72 -11.28
N VAL A 13 22.21 -0.69 -12.32
CA VAL A 13 20.79 -0.33 -12.20
C VAL A 13 19.93 -1.54 -11.78
N SER A 14 20.27 -2.74 -12.22
CA SER A 14 19.47 -3.96 -11.95
C SER A 14 19.67 -4.56 -10.56
N LEU A 15 20.90 -4.50 -10.00
CA LEU A 15 21.21 -4.99 -8.66
C LEU A 15 20.40 -4.30 -7.53
N PRO A 16 20.30 -2.96 -7.46
CA PRO A 16 19.53 -2.29 -6.40
C PRO A 16 18.02 -2.54 -6.52
N LEU A 17 17.47 -2.55 -7.73
CA LEU A 17 16.04 -2.76 -7.96
C LEU A 17 15.61 -4.19 -7.57
N HIS A 18 16.43 -5.20 -7.89
CA HIS A 18 16.17 -6.57 -7.50
C HIS A 18 16.22 -6.75 -5.96
N SER A 19 17.15 -6.07 -5.29
CA SER A 19 17.27 -6.10 -3.83
C SER A 19 16.08 -5.43 -3.12
N GLN A 20 15.58 -4.31 -3.66
CA GLN A 20 14.41 -3.60 -3.13
C GLN A 20 13.15 -4.47 -3.22
N ASN A 21 12.91 -5.11 -4.37
CA ASN A 21 11.77 -6.00 -4.55
C ASN A 21 11.78 -7.17 -3.57
N ARG A 22 12.97 -7.71 -3.25
CA ARG A 22 13.11 -8.78 -2.24
C ARG A 22 12.82 -8.30 -0.83
N LEU A 23 13.24 -7.09 -0.47
CA LEU A 23 12.96 -6.49 0.83
C LEU A 23 11.46 -6.25 1.02
N GLU A 24 10.80 -5.62 0.03
CA GLU A 24 9.37 -5.32 0.08
C GLU A 24 8.53 -6.59 0.18
N SER A 25 8.86 -7.63 -0.59
CA SER A 25 8.22 -8.95 -0.50
C SER A 25 8.33 -9.57 0.89
N LYS A 26 9.51 -9.45 1.54
CA LYS A 26 9.71 -9.93 2.90
C LYS A 26 8.86 -9.16 3.92
N ILE A 27 8.80 -7.84 3.81
CA ILE A 27 7.97 -6.99 4.66
C ILE A 27 6.49 -7.34 4.49
N ASP A 28 6.04 -7.49 3.25
CA ASP A 28 4.66 -7.88 2.93
C ASP A 28 4.29 -9.23 3.55
N SER A 29 5.21 -10.19 3.50
CA SER A 29 5.01 -11.49 4.14
C SER A 29 4.89 -11.35 5.66
N LEU A 30 5.75 -10.56 6.30
CA LEU A 30 5.67 -10.31 7.74
C LEU A 30 4.33 -9.68 8.13
N ILE A 31 3.87 -8.66 7.40
CA ILE A 31 2.58 -8.00 7.63
C ILE A 31 1.42 -8.98 7.45
N ALA A 32 1.44 -9.80 6.39
CA ALA A 32 0.39 -10.78 6.12
C ALA A 32 0.25 -11.84 7.22
N HIS A 33 1.33 -12.18 7.91
CA HIS A 33 1.35 -13.13 9.03
C HIS A 33 1.27 -12.43 10.40
N ALA A 34 0.83 -11.16 10.45
CA ALA A 34 0.73 -10.35 11.65
C ALA A 34 2.03 -10.18 12.46
N ASN A 35 3.20 -10.40 11.83
CA ASN A 35 4.52 -10.16 12.42
C ASN A 35 4.90 -8.68 12.33
N TYR A 36 4.03 -7.79 12.82
CA TYR A 36 4.15 -6.34 12.63
C TYR A 36 5.43 -5.76 13.24
N GLN A 37 5.82 -6.23 14.43
CA GLN A 37 7.02 -5.75 15.10
C GLN A 37 8.29 -6.04 14.28
N GLN A 38 8.39 -7.24 13.73
CA GLN A 38 9.51 -7.61 12.87
C GLN A 38 9.51 -6.81 11.55
N ALA A 39 8.33 -6.54 10.98
CA ALA A 39 8.22 -5.69 9.80
C ALA A 39 8.72 -4.26 10.08
N ILE A 40 8.30 -3.67 11.20
CA ILE A 40 8.71 -2.32 11.63
C ILE A 40 10.22 -2.27 11.88
N GLU A 41 10.77 -3.24 12.62
CA GLU A 41 12.22 -3.33 12.88
C GLU A 41 13.01 -3.43 11.58
N LEU A 42 12.56 -4.25 10.63
CA LEU A 42 13.20 -4.40 9.33
C LEU A 42 13.14 -3.13 8.48
N ILE A 43 12.05 -2.35 8.57
CA ILE A 43 11.93 -1.04 7.90
C ILE A 43 12.85 -0.02 8.57
N HIS A 44 12.94 -0.03 9.91
CA HIS A 44 13.79 0.88 10.69
C HIS A 44 15.27 0.59 10.52
N SER A 45 15.64 -0.66 10.18
CA SER A 45 17.02 -1.01 9.88
C SER A 45 17.51 -0.48 8.52
N GLN A 46 16.63 0.07 7.68
CA GLN A 46 17.02 0.64 6.39
C GLN A 46 17.58 2.05 6.58
N ALA A 47 18.69 2.34 5.89
CA ALA A 47 19.33 3.66 5.96
C ALA A 47 18.44 4.78 5.41
N THR A 48 17.61 4.46 4.42
CA THR A 48 16.61 5.37 3.85
C THR A 48 15.27 4.66 3.71
N LYS A 49 14.19 5.37 4.06
CA LYS A 49 12.82 4.87 3.92
C LYS A 49 12.19 5.55 2.72
N SER A 50 11.93 4.79 1.66
CA SER A 50 11.11 5.26 0.55
C SER A 50 9.66 5.51 1.04
N ILE A 51 8.89 6.29 0.29
CA ILE A 51 7.47 6.53 0.59
C ILE A 51 6.69 5.19 0.64
N LEU A 52 7.07 4.21 -0.18
CA LEU A 52 6.50 2.86 -0.14
C LEU A 52 6.81 2.15 1.18
N LEU A 53 8.06 2.21 1.67
CA LEU A 53 8.42 1.63 2.96
C LEU A 53 7.71 2.34 4.13
N GLN A 54 7.54 3.66 4.05
CA GLN A 54 6.79 4.42 5.07
C GLN A 54 5.30 4.05 5.05
N ASN A 55 4.72 3.77 3.88
CA ASN A 55 3.36 3.24 3.76
C ASN A 55 3.23 1.85 4.39
N LYS A 56 4.19 0.95 4.15
CA LYS A 56 4.21 -0.39 4.77
C LYS A 56 4.42 -0.31 6.29
N GLU A 57 5.20 0.66 6.76
CA GLU A 57 5.36 0.94 8.20
C GLU A 57 4.02 1.35 8.82
N ALA A 58 3.30 2.28 8.18
CA ALA A 58 1.96 2.66 8.62
C ALA A 58 0.97 1.48 8.61
N GLU A 59 1.02 0.60 7.61
CA GLU A 59 0.22 -0.63 7.55
C GLU A 59 0.50 -1.55 8.76
N ALA A 60 1.78 -1.77 9.09
CA ALA A 60 2.17 -2.57 10.25
C ALA A 60 1.79 -1.90 11.59
N LEU A 61 1.90 -0.58 11.68
CA LEU A 61 1.45 0.18 12.85
C LEU A 61 -0.06 0.09 13.05
N MET A 62 -0.85 0.17 11.97
CA MET A 62 -2.30 -0.06 12.03
C MET A 62 -2.63 -1.48 12.51
N GLY A 63 -1.96 -2.50 11.96
CA GLY A 63 -2.15 -3.90 12.37
C GLY A 63 -1.79 -4.17 13.84
N SER A 64 -0.84 -3.41 14.39
CA SER A 64 -0.47 -3.48 15.83
C SER A 64 -1.29 -2.54 16.73
N GLY A 65 -2.33 -1.87 16.20
CA GLY A 65 -3.20 -0.97 16.95
C GLY A 65 -2.64 0.43 17.23
N LYS A 66 -1.46 0.76 16.69
CA LYS A 66 -0.76 2.04 16.89
C LYS A 66 -1.25 3.11 15.90
N LEU A 67 -2.54 3.43 15.95
CA LEU A 67 -3.21 4.28 14.95
C LEU A 67 -2.70 5.73 14.92
N ILE A 68 -2.21 6.25 16.05
CA ILE A 68 -1.65 7.61 16.14
C ILE A 68 -0.29 7.68 15.44
N GLU A 69 0.56 6.67 15.64
CA GLU A 69 1.86 6.58 14.98
C GLU A 69 1.68 6.44 13.46
N ALA A 70 0.73 5.61 13.01
CA ALA A 70 0.39 5.47 11.60
C ALA A 70 -0.07 6.80 10.98
N GLU A 71 -0.96 7.54 11.67
CA GLU A 71 -1.44 8.86 11.21
C GLU A 71 -0.28 9.84 11.03
N ASN A 72 0.61 9.93 12.04
CA ASN A 72 1.75 10.84 12.03
C ASN A 72 2.72 10.60 10.86
N ILE A 73 2.79 9.37 10.36
CA ILE A 73 3.54 9.03 9.16
C ILE A 73 2.75 9.45 7.92
N LEU A 74 1.53 8.94 7.75
CA LEU A 74 0.76 9.07 6.51
C LEU A 74 0.48 10.52 6.12
N VAL A 75 0.16 11.40 7.09
CA VAL A 75 -0.15 12.81 6.81
C VAL A 75 1.05 13.62 6.29
N LYS A 76 2.27 13.09 6.44
CA LYS A 76 3.51 13.72 5.95
C LYS A 76 3.94 13.19 4.60
N LEU A 77 3.33 12.11 4.11
CA LEU A 77 3.68 11.51 2.83
C LEU A 77 3.05 12.31 1.68
N SER A 78 3.87 12.67 0.71
CA SER A 78 3.42 13.31 -0.53
C SER A 78 4.24 12.75 -1.69
N SER A 79 3.57 12.42 -2.79
CA SER A 79 4.17 11.86 -3.99
C SER A 79 3.45 12.40 -5.23
N ASP A 80 4.21 12.75 -6.25
CA ASP A 80 3.68 13.12 -7.57
C ASP A 80 3.36 11.89 -8.43
N ASP A 81 3.95 10.73 -8.11
CA ASP A 81 3.61 9.45 -8.74
C ASP A 81 2.19 9.02 -8.35
N PRO A 82 1.25 8.86 -9.32
CA PRO A 82 -0.14 8.52 -9.04
C PRO A 82 -0.31 7.20 -8.27
N PHE A 83 0.53 6.21 -8.55
CA PHE A 83 0.47 4.90 -7.88
C PHE A 83 0.84 5.01 -6.39
N THR A 84 1.99 5.62 -6.09
CA THR A 84 2.45 5.83 -4.71
C THR A 84 1.49 6.73 -3.92
N LYS A 85 0.92 7.75 -4.57
CA LYS A 85 -0.12 8.60 -3.99
C LYS A 85 -1.37 7.78 -3.66
N ALA A 86 -1.82 6.91 -4.57
CA ALA A 86 -2.97 6.05 -4.35
C ALA A 86 -2.78 5.07 -3.19
N ILE A 87 -1.59 4.49 -3.01
CA ILE A 87 -1.27 3.65 -1.84
C ILE A 87 -1.42 4.45 -0.53
N THR A 88 -0.92 5.68 -0.51
CA THR A 88 -1.03 6.57 0.66
C THR A 88 -2.48 6.89 0.98
N GLN A 89 -3.27 7.22 -0.04
CA GLN A 89 -4.71 7.47 0.08
C GLN A 89 -5.45 6.22 0.58
N ASN A 90 -5.12 5.02 0.10
CA ASN A 90 -5.72 3.78 0.57
C ASN A 90 -5.44 3.55 2.07
N ASN A 91 -4.21 3.79 2.50
CA ASN A 91 -3.82 3.63 3.90
C ASN A 91 -4.47 4.67 4.82
N LEU A 92 -4.59 5.93 4.37
CA LEU A 92 -5.36 6.95 5.09
C LEU A 92 -6.84 6.54 5.22
N GLY A 93 -7.43 6.05 4.14
CA GLY A 93 -8.82 5.60 4.15
C GLY A 93 -9.06 4.41 5.08
N TYR A 94 -8.15 3.45 5.09
CA TYR A 94 -8.21 2.33 6.05
C TYR A 94 -7.99 2.79 7.51
N LEU A 95 -7.07 3.73 7.74
CA LEU A 95 -6.86 4.32 9.06
C LEU A 95 -8.11 5.03 9.58
N ASP A 96 -8.77 5.81 8.72
CA ASP A 96 -10.02 6.51 9.07
C ASP A 96 -11.15 5.52 9.34
N LEU A 97 -11.20 4.41 8.59
CA LEU A 97 -12.14 3.32 8.84
C LEU A 97 -11.92 2.69 10.22
N LEU A 98 -10.66 2.40 10.60
CA LEU A 98 -10.30 1.89 11.93
C LEU A 98 -10.66 2.88 13.06
N LYS A 99 -10.72 4.18 12.76
CA LYS A 99 -11.14 5.25 13.69
C LYS A 99 -12.64 5.55 13.66
N GLY A 100 -13.43 4.85 12.82
CA GLY A 100 -14.86 5.10 12.65
C GLY A 100 -15.21 6.39 11.91
N ARG A 101 -14.24 7.00 11.20
CA ARG A 101 -14.42 8.23 10.42
C ARG A 101 -14.85 7.88 8.99
N TYR A 102 -16.07 7.37 8.84
CA TYR A 102 -16.51 6.76 7.57
C TYR A 102 -16.51 7.71 6.36
N ASP A 103 -16.87 8.99 6.54
CA ASP A 103 -16.90 9.96 5.44
C ASP A 103 -15.48 10.24 4.90
N LEU A 104 -14.49 10.39 5.80
CA LEU A 104 -13.09 10.57 5.42
C LEU A 104 -12.52 9.29 4.81
N ALA A 105 -12.88 8.13 5.36
CA ALA A 105 -12.51 6.84 4.80
C ALA A 105 -13.01 6.71 3.34
N GLN A 106 -14.25 7.12 3.07
CA GLN A 106 -14.81 7.10 1.71
C GLN A 106 -14.03 7.98 0.75
N ASP A 107 -13.80 9.25 1.12
CA ASP A 107 -13.06 10.21 0.28
C ASP A 107 -11.64 9.71 -0.05
N HIS A 108 -10.91 9.22 0.96
CA HIS A 108 -9.56 8.69 0.76
C HIS A 108 -9.55 7.40 -0.09
N LEU A 109 -10.47 6.46 0.14
CA LEU A 109 -10.52 5.21 -0.61
C LEU A 109 -10.96 5.40 -2.07
N GLU A 110 -11.86 6.35 -2.35
CA GLU A 110 -12.24 6.70 -3.72
C GLU A 110 -11.09 7.36 -4.48
N LYS A 111 -10.35 8.27 -3.83
CA LYS A 111 -9.11 8.84 -4.40
C LYS A 111 -8.05 7.78 -4.69
N ALA A 112 -7.91 6.79 -3.81
CA ALA A 112 -7.01 5.67 -4.01
C ALA A 112 -7.41 4.84 -5.24
N ARG A 113 -8.69 4.47 -5.35
CA ARG A 113 -9.22 3.74 -6.52
C ARG A 113 -8.94 4.50 -7.82
N ASP A 114 -9.21 5.80 -7.83
CA ASP A 114 -9.04 6.63 -9.03
C ASP A 114 -7.56 6.75 -9.43
N GLY A 115 -6.65 6.94 -8.47
CA GLY A 115 -5.21 6.94 -8.74
C GLY A 115 -4.64 5.58 -9.17
N LEU A 116 -5.17 4.47 -8.64
CA LEU A 116 -4.83 3.12 -9.09
C LEU A 116 -5.26 2.90 -10.54
N LYS A 117 -6.45 3.37 -10.91
CA LYS A 117 -6.94 3.34 -12.30
C LYS A 117 -6.08 4.21 -13.23
N GLU A 118 -5.76 5.44 -12.82
CA GLU A 118 -4.90 6.36 -13.57
C GLU A 118 -3.51 5.77 -13.84
N SER A 119 -2.93 5.08 -12.85
CA SER A 119 -1.65 4.40 -12.99
C SER A 119 -1.69 3.07 -13.75
N GLY A 120 -2.89 2.58 -14.12
CA GLY A 120 -3.08 1.26 -14.73
C GLY A 120 -2.72 0.10 -13.80
N LYS A 121 -2.84 0.29 -12.49
CA LYS A 121 -2.50 -0.67 -11.43
C LYS A 121 -3.73 -1.08 -10.59
N ASP A 122 -4.93 -0.86 -11.10
CA ASP A 122 -6.19 -1.32 -10.48
C ASP A 122 -6.29 -2.85 -10.37
N ASN A 123 -5.65 -3.60 -11.28
CA ASN A 123 -5.52 -5.06 -11.22
C ASN A 123 -4.26 -5.55 -10.47
N SER A 124 -3.67 -4.72 -9.60
CA SER A 124 -2.51 -5.10 -8.77
C SER A 124 -2.94 -5.58 -7.38
N LYS A 125 -1.97 -6.06 -6.58
CA LYS A 125 -2.18 -6.39 -5.16
C LYS A 125 -2.71 -5.17 -4.38
N GLU A 126 -2.18 -3.98 -4.67
CA GLU A 126 -2.62 -2.71 -4.08
C GLU A 126 -4.04 -2.36 -4.53
N GLY A 127 -4.39 -2.64 -5.79
CA GLY A 127 -5.75 -2.57 -6.32
C GLY A 127 -6.73 -3.44 -5.55
N ALA A 128 -6.42 -4.73 -5.40
CA ALA A 128 -7.23 -5.66 -4.62
C ALA A 128 -7.39 -5.23 -3.15
N LYS A 129 -6.34 -4.67 -2.53
CA LYS A 129 -6.42 -4.10 -1.17
C LYS A 129 -7.40 -2.92 -1.13
N CYS A 130 -7.32 -2.00 -2.09
CA CYS A 130 -8.22 -0.85 -2.18
C CYS A 130 -9.69 -1.26 -2.30
N PHE A 131 -10.00 -2.18 -3.21
CA PHE A 131 -11.37 -2.70 -3.36
C PHE A 131 -11.85 -3.45 -2.11
N ALA A 132 -10.98 -4.20 -1.43
CA ALA A 132 -11.35 -4.84 -0.17
C ALA A 132 -11.67 -3.82 0.95
N ASN A 133 -10.92 -2.71 1.01
CA ASN A 133 -11.18 -1.64 1.98
C ASN A 133 -12.48 -0.89 1.66
N LEU A 134 -12.77 -0.63 0.38
CA LEU A 134 -14.07 -0.08 -0.04
C LEU A 134 -15.22 -1.02 0.32
N SER A 135 -15.03 -2.33 0.12
CA SER A 135 -16.01 -3.34 0.52
C SER A 135 -16.29 -3.28 2.03
N LEU A 136 -15.24 -3.23 2.87
CA LEU A 136 -15.37 -3.12 4.32
C LEU A 136 -16.05 -1.82 4.76
N LEU A 137 -15.72 -0.70 4.12
CA LEU A 137 -16.37 0.59 4.37
C LEU A 137 -17.87 0.53 4.07
N TYR A 138 -18.24 0.02 2.90
CA TYR A 138 -19.64 -0.08 2.50
C TYR A 138 -20.41 -1.05 3.38
N TRP A 139 -19.79 -2.15 3.79
CA TRP A 139 -20.35 -3.06 4.78
C TRP A 139 -20.62 -2.36 6.11
N SER A 140 -19.63 -1.62 6.62
CA SER A 140 -19.71 -0.89 7.90
C SER A 140 -20.76 0.22 7.89
N THR A 141 -21.15 0.71 6.72
CA THR A 141 -22.15 1.76 6.54
C THR A 141 -23.51 1.25 6.02
N GLY A 142 -23.71 -0.08 5.98
CA GLY A 142 -24.98 -0.72 5.60
C GLY A 142 -25.27 -0.75 4.09
N LYS A 143 -24.31 -0.37 3.25
CA LYS A 143 -24.41 -0.35 1.78
C LYS A 143 -24.00 -1.70 1.19
N PHE A 144 -24.74 -2.76 1.53
CA PHE A 144 -24.32 -4.15 1.27
C PHE A 144 -24.10 -4.49 -0.21
N ASN A 145 -24.91 -3.98 -1.12
CA ASN A 145 -24.72 -4.22 -2.56
C ASN A 145 -23.38 -3.67 -3.07
N GLN A 146 -23.01 -2.47 -2.64
CA GLN A 146 -21.72 -1.86 -2.99
C GLN A 146 -20.57 -2.62 -2.32
N ALA A 147 -20.79 -3.14 -1.10
CA ALA A 147 -19.82 -3.96 -0.40
C ALA A 147 -19.53 -5.26 -1.17
N GLU A 148 -20.57 -5.96 -1.62
CA GLU A 148 -20.47 -7.18 -2.41
C GLU A 148 -19.73 -6.94 -3.73
N GLU A 149 -20.12 -5.92 -4.49
CA GLU A 149 -19.48 -5.57 -5.76
C GLU A 149 -17.97 -5.35 -5.60
N ASN A 150 -17.57 -4.50 -4.64
CA ASN A 150 -16.16 -4.23 -4.39
C ASN A 150 -15.42 -5.48 -3.86
N GLY A 151 -16.09 -6.31 -3.05
CA GLY A 151 -15.52 -7.57 -2.55
C GLY A 151 -15.24 -8.56 -3.66
N LEU A 152 -16.16 -8.71 -4.63
CA LEU A 152 -15.99 -9.57 -5.79
C LEU A 152 -14.86 -9.09 -6.70
N ILE A 153 -14.74 -7.79 -6.95
CA ILE A 153 -13.62 -7.22 -7.71
C ILE A 153 -12.29 -7.54 -7.00
N ALA A 154 -12.21 -7.34 -5.69
CA ALA A 154 -11.00 -7.64 -4.93
C ALA A 154 -10.62 -9.13 -4.98
N LEU A 155 -11.60 -10.04 -4.99
CA LEU A 155 -11.37 -11.47 -5.14
C LEU A 155 -10.88 -11.83 -6.54
N GLN A 156 -11.52 -11.27 -7.57
CA GLN A 156 -11.14 -11.50 -8.97
C GLN A 156 -9.68 -11.10 -9.22
N VAL A 157 -9.25 -9.94 -8.72
CA VAL A 157 -7.86 -9.47 -8.86
C VAL A 157 -6.86 -10.35 -8.11
N ARG A 158 -7.25 -10.99 -7.00
CA ARG A 158 -6.37 -11.90 -6.25
C ARG A 158 -6.22 -13.28 -6.90
N GLN A 159 -7.12 -13.64 -7.81
CA GLN A 159 -7.16 -14.95 -8.46
C GLN A 159 -6.45 -14.96 -9.82
N THR A 160 -6.11 -13.79 -10.37
CA THR A 160 -5.33 -13.63 -11.61
C THR A 160 -3.83 -13.70 -11.33
#